data_AF-A0A954H6F0-F1
#
_entry.id   AF-A0A954H6F0-F1
#
_cell.length_a   1.000
_cell.length_b   1.000
_cell.length_c   1.000
_cell.angle_alpha   90.00
_cell.angle_beta   90.00
_cell.angle_gamma   90.00
#
_symmetry.space_group_name_H-M   'P 1'
#
loop_
_entity.id
_entity.type
_entity.pdbx_description
1 polymer ?
#
loop_
_entity_poly.entity_id
_entity_poly.type
_entity_poly.pdbx_seq_one_letter_code
_entity_poly.pdbx_strand_id
1 'polypeptide(L)'
;MIEFVSGNIFNCDAEALVNPVNTAGVMGKGLAKQFRERFPEIMEPYREACDSGEFKTGMVFTVQVAENQSPKYIINFPTKRHWRSKSKLEYIESG
;
A
#
# COMPACT_ATOMS: atom_id res chain seq x y z
N MET A 1 -2.33 -21.77 3.35
CA MET A 1 -2.05 -22.16 1.94
C MET A 1 -1.53 -20.92 1.23
N ILE A 2 -0.56 -21.05 0.33
CA ILE A 2 -0.06 -19.94 -0.50
C ILE A 2 -0.32 -20.34 -1.95
N GLU A 3 -0.98 -19.46 -2.69
CA GLU A 3 -1.30 -19.67 -4.10
C GLU A 3 -0.66 -18.59 -4.96
N PHE A 4 -0.05 -19.00 -6.07
CA PHE A 4 0.48 -18.09 -7.07
C PHE A 4 -0.56 -17.92 -8.18
N VAL A 5 -1.18 -16.75 -8.22
CA VAL A 5 -2.23 -16.42 -9.19
C VAL A 5 -1.78 -15.32 -10.14
N SER A 6 -2.40 -15.25 -11.31
CA SER A 6 -2.18 -14.19 -12.30
C SER A 6 -3.49 -13.50 -12.63
N GLY A 7 -3.45 -12.17 -12.79
CA GLY A 7 -4.63 -11.38 -13.08
C GLY A 7 -4.54 -9.98 -12.51
N ASN A 8 -5.70 -9.35 -12.31
CA ASN A 8 -5.78 -8.04 -11.67
C ASN A 8 -6.00 -8.23 -10.16
N ILE A 9 -5.09 -7.69 -9.34
CA ILE A 9 -5.17 -7.76 -7.87
C ILE A 9 -6.48 -7.18 -7.33
N PHE A 10 -7.08 -6.20 -8.00
CA PHE A 10 -8.34 -5.60 -7.57
C PHE A 10 -9.57 -6.47 -7.82
N ASN A 11 -9.43 -7.59 -8.52
CA ASN A 11 -10.49 -8.57 -8.70
C ASN A 11 -10.39 -9.73 -7.70
N CYS A 12 -9.39 -9.70 -6.81
CA CYS A 12 -9.21 -10.70 -5.78
C CYS A 12 -10.26 -10.51 -4.69
N ASP A 13 -11.04 -11.56 -4.40
CA ASP A 13 -11.92 -11.58 -3.22
C ASP A 13 -11.08 -11.92 -1.98
N ALA A 14 -10.41 -10.89 -1.47
CA ALA A 14 -9.60 -10.96 -0.26
C ALA A 14 -10.05 -9.87 0.71
N GLU A 15 -9.95 -10.18 2.01
CA GLU A 15 -10.31 -9.22 3.06
C GLU A 15 -9.41 -7.97 3.04
N ALA A 16 -8.15 -8.12 2.63
CA ALA A 16 -7.20 -7.04 2.51
C ALA A 16 -6.39 -7.12 1.22
N LEU A 17 -6.08 -5.96 0.62
CA LEU A 17 -5.12 -5.86 -0.48
C LEU A 17 -3.88 -5.10 -0.05
N VAL A 18 -2.71 -5.55 -0.51
CA VAL A 18 -1.42 -4.93 -0.19
C VAL A 18 -1.03 -3.95 -1.30
N ASN A 19 -0.82 -2.69 -0.92
CA ASN A 19 -0.38 -1.61 -1.78
C ASN A 19 1.12 -1.31 -1.56
N PRO A 20 2.00 -1.53 -2.56
CA PRO A 20 3.42 -1.18 -2.44
C PRO A 20 3.61 0.34 -2.59
N VAL A 21 3.99 1.00 -1.50
CA VAL A 21 4.13 2.46 -1.41
C VAL A 21 5.57 2.90 -1.18
N ASN A 22 5.77 4.22 -1.11
CA ASN A 22 6.96 4.84 -0.55
C ASN A 22 6.61 5.53 0.78
N THR A 23 7.60 6.09 1.47
CA THR A 23 7.39 6.87 2.70
C THR A 23 7.52 8.38 2.45
N ALA A 24 7.26 8.83 1.23
CA ALA A 24 7.32 10.24 0.82
C ALA A 24 5.94 10.78 0.38
N GLY A 25 4.85 10.08 0.72
CA GLY A 25 3.49 10.58 0.51
C GLY A 25 2.99 10.58 -0.94
N VAL A 26 3.68 9.92 -1.89
CA VAL A 26 3.32 10.00 -3.32
C VAL A 26 2.86 8.66 -3.89
N MET A 27 1.65 8.61 -4.48
CA MET A 27 1.16 7.46 -5.27
C MET A 27 1.03 7.82 -6.76
N GLY A 28 2.16 8.08 -7.41
CA GLY A 28 2.18 8.73 -8.75
C GLY A 28 2.23 7.80 -9.97
N LYS A 29 2.56 6.51 -9.80
CA LYS A 29 2.70 5.56 -10.92
C LYS A 29 2.47 4.11 -10.49
N GLY A 30 2.37 3.22 -11.47
CA GLY A 30 2.28 1.77 -11.26
C GLY A 30 1.07 1.39 -10.43
N LEU A 31 1.24 0.37 -9.58
CA LEU A 31 0.16 -0.17 -8.76
C LEU A 31 -0.37 0.84 -7.72
N ALA A 32 0.52 1.59 -7.06
CA ALA A 32 0.12 2.61 -6.09
C ALA A 32 -0.80 3.68 -6.68
N LYS A 33 -0.56 4.11 -7.93
CA LYS A 33 -1.46 5.04 -8.62
C LYS A 33 -2.86 4.44 -8.79
N GLN A 34 -2.96 3.16 -9.16
CA GLN A 34 -4.25 2.49 -9.32
C GLN A 34 -4.99 2.33 -7.99
N PHE A 35 -4.27 2.07 -6.88
CA PHE A 35 -4.86 2.08 -5.54
C PHE A 35 -5.46 3.45 -5.21
N ARG A 36 -4.72 4.55 -5.43
CA ARG A 36 -5.25 5.91 -5.23
C ARG A 36 -6.48 6.22 -6.09
N GLU A 37 -6.50 5.76 -7.34
CA GLU A 37 -7.62 6.03 -8.25
C GLU A 37 -8.88 5.24 -7.87
N ARG A 38 -8.72 4.05 -7.29
CA ARG A 38 -9.83 3.18 -6.88
C ARG A 38 -10.30 3.41 -5.44
N PHE A 39 -9.39 3.76 -4.55
CA PHE A 39 -9.62 4.00 -3.12
C PHE A 39 -9.06 5.39 -2.75
N PRO A 40 -9.63 6.48 -3.30
CA PRO A 40 -9.13 7.84 -3.06
C PRO A 40 -9.06 8.20 -1.57
N GLU A 41 -9.92 7.62 -0.73
CA GLU A 41 -9.98 7.80 0.72
C GLU A 41 -8.70 7.38 1.46
N ILE A 42 -7.86 6.52 0.86
CA ILE A 42 -6.60 6.11 1.52
C ILE A 42 -5.54 7.21 1.50
N MET A 43 -5.68 8.22 0.64
CA MET A 43 -4.59 9.17 0.36
C MET A 43 -4.31 10.14 1.48
N GLU A 44 -5.34 10.68 2.11
CA GLU A 44 -5.21 11.62 3.22
C GLU A 44 -4.52 10.97 4.43
N PRO A 45 -5.03 9.85 5.01
CA PRO A 45 -4.37 9.20 6.13
C PRO A 45 -2.96 8.71 5.79
N TYR A 46 -2.72 8.22 4.57
CA TYR A 46 -1.38 7.82 4.13
C TYR A 46 -0.40 9.01 4.07
N ARG A 47 -0.85 10.17 3.58
CA ARG A 47 -0.02 11.38 3.50
C ARG A 47 0.28 11.92 4.89
N GLU A 48 -0.71 11.99 5.78
CA GLU A 48 -0.51 12.39 7.17
C GLU A 48 0.52 11.50 7.88
N ALA A 49 0.40 10.18 7.70
CA ALA A 49 1.35 9.22 8.25
C ALA A 49 2.78 9.43 7.69
N CYS A 50 2.91 9.76 6.41
CA CYS A 50 4.20 10.10 5.80
C CYS A 50 4.76 11.44 6.31
N ASP A 51 3.92 12.47 6.38
CA ASP A 51 4.29 13.84 6.74
C ASP A 51 4.66 13.96 8.23
N SER A 52 4.06 13.13 9.10
CA SER A 52 4.47 12.99 10.52
C SER A 52 5.89 12.42 10.68
N GLY A 53 6.40 11.73 9.65
CA GLY A 53 7.68 11.01 9.70
C GLY A 53 7.65 9.73 10.55
N GLU A 54 6.50 9.35 11.10
CA GLU A 54 6.34 8.12 11.87
C GLU A 54 6.31 6.88 10.97
N PHE A 55 5.70 6.99 9.78
CA PHE A 55 5.64 5.89 8.82
C PHE A 55 6.97 5.70 8.07
N LYS A 56 7.62 4.56 8.31
CA LYS A 56 8.95 4.23 7.77
C LYS A 56 8.97 2.85 7.12
N THR A 57 10.01 2.58 6.34
CA THR A 57 10.31 1.22 5.84
C THR A 57 10.46 0.25 7.01
N GLY A 58 9.86 -0.95 6.92
CA GLY A 58 9.77 -1.90 8.03
C GLY A 58 8.52 -1.74 8.91
N MET A 59 7.57 -0.90 8.49
CA MET A 59 6.26 -0.74 9.13
C MET A 59 5.16 -0.98 8.10
N VAL A 60 3.96 -1.29 8.57
CA VAL A 60 2.76 -1.36 7.74
C VAL A 60 1.75 -0.31 8.17
N PHE A 61 1.09 0.34 7.21
CA PHE A 61 0.04 1.32 7.48
C PHE A 61 -1.28 0.89 6.84
N THR A 62 -2.22 0.48 7.69
CA THR A 62 -3.50 -0.10 7.25
C THR A 62 -4.60 0.95 7.31
N VAL A 63 -5.36 1.05 6.23
CA VAL A 63 -6.57 1.88 6.15
C VAL A 63 -7.77 0.97 5.91
N GLN A 64 -8.83 1.15 6.70
CA GLN A 64 -10.11 0.49 6.45
C GLN A 64 -10.87 1.26 5.36
N VAL A 65 -11.30 0.57 4.31
CA VAL A 65 -12.00 1.14 3.13
C VAL A 65 -13.43 0.64 2.99
N ALA A 66 -13.79 -0.45 3.68
CA ALA A 66 -15.16 -0.94 3.73
C ALA A 66 -15.46 -1.69 5.04
N GLU A 67 -16.74 -1.78 5.40
CA GLU A 67 -17.20 -2.58 6.56
C GLU A 67 -17.61 -4.01 6.16
N ASN A 68 -18.43 -4.12 5.10
CA ASN A 68 -19.11 -5.37 4.73
C ASN A 68 -18.84 -5.79 3.28
N GLN A 69 -17.77 -5.27 2.66
CA GLN A 69 -17.37 -5.59 1.28
C GLN A 69 -15.87 -5.87 1.22
N SER A 70 -15.46 -6.74 0.29
CA SER A 70 -14.05 -7.00 0.01
C SER A 70 -13.52 -6.02 -1.05
N PRO A 71 -12.32 -5.43 -0.87
CA PRO A 71 -11.50 -5.51 0.34
C PRO A 71 -12.02 -4.60 1.46
N LYS A 72 -11.92 -5.06 2.71
CA LYS A 72 -12.18 -4.22 3.88
C LYS A 72 -11.00 -3.31 4.20
N TYR A 73 -9.79 -3.75 3.90
CA TYR A 73 -8.55 -3.06 4.25
C TYR A 73 -7.60 -2.90 3.07
N ILE A 74 -6.93 -1.75 3.02
CA ILE A 74 -5.74 -1.54 2.21
C ILE A 74 -4.53 -1.45 3.13
N ILE A 75 -3.57 -2.35 2.92
CA ILE A 75 -2.31 -2.40 3.68
C ILE A 75 -1.24 -1.69 2.85
N ASN A 76 -0.85 -0.49 3.26
CA ASN A 76 0.22 0.27 2.61
C ASN A 76 1.57 -0.24 3.12
N PHE A 77 2.27 -0.95 2.23
CA PHE A 77 3.55 -1.59 2.50
C PHE A 77 4.70 -0.78 1.87
N PRO A 78 5.59 -0.16 2.65
CA PRO A 78 6.64 0.71 2.15
C PRO A 78 7.80 -0.09 1.57
N THR A 79 7.82 -0.22 0.24
CA THR A 79 8.93 -0.88 -0.49
C THR A 79 10.05 0.08 -0.87
N LYS A 80 9.89 1.39 -0.58
CA LYS A 80 10.81 2.48 -0.93
C LYS A 80 10.74 3.60 0.10
N ARG A 81 11.83 4.36 0.23
CA ARG A 81 11.79 5.65 0.96
C ARG A 81 11.28 6.78 0.08
N HIS A 82 11.95 7.02 -1.04
CA HIS A 82 11.56 8.03 -2.03
C HIS A 82 11.07 7.35 -3.32
N TRP A 83 10.03 7.90 -3.95
CA TRP A 83 9.39 7.30 -5.13
C TRP A 83 10.29 7.19 -6.37
N ARG A 84 11.35 8.01 -6.46
CA ARG A 84 12.39 7.94 -7.51
C ARG A 84 13.41 6.82 -7.29
N SER A 85 13.53 6.30 -6.07
CA SER A 85 14.53 5.30 -5.72
C SER A 85 14.12 3.88 -6.17
N LYS A 86 15.10 2.98 -6.23
CA LYS A 86 14.85 1.54 -6.38
C LYS A 86 14.33 0.97 -5.05
N SER A 87 13.52 -0.08 -5.13
CA SER A 87 13.17 -0.89 -3.96
C SER A 87 14.40 -1.67 -3.49
N LYS A 88 14.40 -2.09 -2.23
CA LYS A 88 15.47 -2.89 -1.64
C LYS A 88 14.87 -4.09 -0.92
N LEU A 89 15.57 -5.23 -0.95
CA LEU A 89 15.17 -6.44 -0.22
C LEU A 89 15.07 -6.19 1.28
N GLU A 90 15.97 -5.36 1.83
CA GLU A 90 15.94 -4.96 3.25
C GLU A 90 14.58 -4.40 3.70
N TYR A 91 13.84 -3.71 2.80
CA TYR A 91 12.53 -3.15 3.10
C TYR A 91 11.39 -4.17 3.04
N ILE A 92 11.61 -5.29 2.36
CA ILE A 92 10.66 -6.43 2.31
C ILE A 92 10.88 -7.37 3.49
N GLU A 93 12.13 -7.52 3.95
CA GLU A 93 12.46 -8.40 5.07
C GLU A 93 12.14 -7.77 6.44
N SER A 94 12.21 -6.44 6.53
CA SER A 94 12.00 -5.71 7.79
C SER A 94 10.54 -5.35 8.07
N GLY A 95 9.63 -5.55 7.12
CA GLY A 95 8.22 -5.15 7.22
C GLY A 95 7.29 -6.20 6.64
#